data_AF-A0A919M909-F1
#
_entry.id   AF-A0A919M909-F1
#
_cell.length_a   1.000
_cell.length_b   1.000
_cell.length_c   1.000
_cell.angle_alpha   90.00
_cell.angle_beta   90.00
_cell.angle_gamma   90.00
#
_symmetry.space_group_name_H-M   'P 1'
#
loop_
_entity.id
_entity.type
_entity.pdbx_description
1 polymer ?
#
loop_
_entity_poly.entity_id
_entity_poly.type
_entity_poly.pdbx_seq_one_letter_code
_entity_poly.pdbx_strand_id
1 'polypeptide(L)'
;MGHGGKAEDVRRLGAALHALGIDEDPPGSVTEQRAWMASVLLGAAQAEAIEADRVRLSREARFALWQRQLAAAEPVSRAELVLWQVRRACVPLPALARENRTDPIPLAAAHAGEALQTLVEVGVATRGAVAAGDVGTLAAQAERLREARKQLRAALDNTDLMLDLLGSVDL
;
A
#
# COMPACT_ATOMS: atom_id res chain seq x y z
N MET A 1 15.66 -27.42 15.78
CA MET A 1 15.94 -26.28 16.69
C MET A 1 15.39 -24.98 16.08
N GLY A 2 14.10 -24.66 16.25
CA GLY A 2 13.49 -23.47 15.62
C GLY A 2 12.26 -22.88 16.32
N HIS A 3 11.92 -23.35 17.52
CA HIS A 3 10.72 -22.91 18.24
C HIS A 3 10.95 -21.76 19.24
N GLY A 4 12.21 -21.48 19.63
CA GLY A 4 12.54 -20.42 20.60
C GLY A 4 12.29 -18.99 20.09
N GLY A 5 12.71 -18.68 18.86
CA GLY A 5 12.53 -17.32 18.30
C GLY A 5 11.07 -16.94 18.06
N LYS A 6 10.21 -17.92 17.76
CA LYS A 6 8.78 -17.67 17.53
C LYS A 6 8.06 -17.23 18.81
N ALA A 7 8.39 -17.82 19.96
CA ALA A 7 7.81 -17.43 21.23
C ALA A 7 8.34 -16.07 21.73
N GLU A 8 9.57 -15.72 21.38
CA GLU A 8 10.16 -14.43 21.75
C GLU A 8 9.54 -13.25 21.00
N ASP A 9 9.38 -13.30 19.66
CA ASP A 9 8.80 -12.13 18.98
C ASP A 9 7.31 -11.95 19.33
N VAL A 10 6.57 -13.03 19.66
CA VAL A 10 5.19 -12.89 20.15
C VAL A 10 5.15 -12.14 21.49
N ARG A 11 6.08 -12.44 22.42
CA ARG A 11 6.20 -11.67 23.66
C ARG A 11 6.56 -10.21 23.41
N ARG A 12 7.50 -9.94 22.50
CA ARG A 12 7.90 -8.55 22.17
C ARG A 12 6.73 -7.75 21.61
N LEU A 13 5.96 -8.34 20.69
CA LEU A 13 4.75 -7.70 20.14
C LEU A 13 3.69 -7.48 21.24
N GLY A 14 3.56 -8.42 22.18
CA GLY A 14 2.61 -8.30 23.30
C GLY A 14 2.95 -7.16 24.25
N ALA A 15 4.23 -7.01 24.59
CA ALA A 15 4.68 -5.87 25.39
C ALA A 15 4.43 -4.53 24.70
N ALA A 16 4.61 -4.46 23.37
CA ALA A 16 4.34 -3.25 22.60
C ALA A 16 2.85 -2.89 22.57
N LEU A 17 1.96 -3.88 22.42
CA LEU A 17 0.51 -3.64 22.47
C LEU A 17 0.05 -3.15 23.83
N HIS A 18 0.53 -3.78 24.90
CA HIS A 18 0.22 -3.35 26.26
C HIS A 18 0.71 -1.92 26.54
N ALA A 19 1.89 -1.55 26.04
CA ALA A 19 2.41 -0.19 26.15
C ALA A 19 1.55 0.85 25.40
N LEU A 20 0.80 0.42 24.37
CA LEU A 20 -0.16 1.25 23.64
C LEU A 20 -1.57 1.21 24.25
N GLY A 21 -1.77 0.53 25.37
CA GLY A 21 -3.07 0.40 26.04
C GLY A 21 -4.07 -0.48 25.28
N ILE A 22 -3.58 -1.39 24.43
CA ILE A 22 -4.42 -2.32 23.67
C ILE A 22 -4.39 -3.68 24.36
N ASP A 23 -5.45 -3.95 25.13
CA ASP A 23 -5.60 -5.16 25.93
C ASP A 23 -6.69 -6.11 25.36
N GLU A 24 -6.92 -6.07 24.04
CA GLU A 24 -7.85 -6.99 23.36
C GLU A 24 -7.33 -8.43 23.33
N ASP A 25 -8.24 -9.39 23.52
CA ASP A 25 -7.90 -10.81 23.43
C ASP A 25 -7.53 -11.20 21.97
N PRO A 26 -6.36 -11.80 21.74
CA PRO A 26 -5.93 -12.17 20.40
C PRO A 26 -6.73 -13.36 19.87
N PRO A 27 -7.06 -13.38 18.57
CA PRO A 27 -7.80 -14.49 17.96
C PRO A 27 -6.92 -15.72 17.69
N GLY A 28 -7.53 -16.91 17.80
CA GLY A 28 -7.08 -18.13 17.15
C GLY A 28 -5.73 -18.71 17.61
N SER A 29 -4.99 -19.27 16.66
CA SER A 29 -3.68 -19.91 16.83
C SER A 29 -2.55 -18.90 17.09
N VAL A 30 -1.38 -19.37 17.55
CA VAL A 30 -0.19 -18.50 17.79
C VAL A 30 0.23 -17.70 16.55
N THR A 31 0.05 -18.27 15.34
CA THR A 31 0.37 -17.58 14.10
C THR A 31 -0.65 -16.48 13.79
N GLU A 32 -1.93 -16.75 13.97
CA GLU A 32 -3.00 -15.76 13.82
C GLU A 32 -2.87 -14.65 14.85
N GLN A 33 -2.57 -15.00 16.11
CA GLN A 33 -2.24 -14.07 17.16
C GLN A 33 -1.06 -13.16 16.74
N ARG A 34 0.07 -13.72 16.29
CA ARG A 34 1.21 -12.90 15.85
C ARG A 34 0.82 -11.94 14.72
N ALA A 35 0.05 -12.41 13.73
CA ALA A 35 -0.38 -11.61 12.61
C ALA A 35 -1.36 -10.50 13.02
N TRP A 36 -2.28 -10.80 13.94
CA TRP A 36 -3.20 -9.84 14.54
C TRP A 36 -2.42 -8.75 15.29
N MET A 37 -1.51 -9.13 16.19
CA MET A 37 -0.71 -8.19 16.99
C MET A 37 0.11 -7.26 16.10
N ALA A 38 0.79 -7.82 15.09
CA ALA A 38 1.56 -7.03 14.13
C ALA A 38 0.66 -6.07 13.32
N SER A 39 -0.55 -6.49 12.99
CA SER A 39 -1.51 -5.66 12.24
C SER A 39 -2.05 -4.51 13.08
N VAL A 40 -2.31 -4.73 14.36
CA VAL A 40 -2.75 -3.70 15.31
C VAL A 40 -1.64 -2.66 15.53
N LEU A 41 -0.40 -3.11 15.81
CA LEU A 41 0.75 -2.21 15.97
C LEU A 41 1.00 -1.36 14.73
N LEU A 42 0.89 -1.99 13.56
CA LEU A 42 1.02 -1.27 12.29
C LEU A 42 -0.11 -0.27 12.10
N GLY A 43 -1.36 -0.60 12.47
CA GLY A 43 -2.48 0.32 12.44
C GLY A 43 -2.23 1.57 13.30
N ALA A 44 -1.73 1.38 14.53
CA ALA A 44 -1.37 2.48 15.41
C ALA A 44 -0.24 3.36 14.81
N ALA A 45 0.81 2.73 14.28
CA ALA A 45 1.90 3.46 13.61
C ALA A 45 1.42 4.22 12.37
N GLN A 46 0.48 3.65 11.60
CA GLN A 46 -0.12 4.30 10.42
C GLN A 46 -0.97 5.51 10.83
N ALA A 47 -1.72 5.43 11.93
CA ALA A 47 -2.50 6.55 12.45
C ALA A 47 -1.59 7.73 12.84
N GLU A 48 -0.52 7.47 13.58
CA GLU A 48 0.48 8.50 13.92
C GLU A 48 1.17 9.08 12.69
N ALA A 49 1.48 8.24 11.69
CA ALA A 49 2.06 8.71 10.44
C ALA A 49 1.11 9.63 9.67
N ILE A 50 -0.20 9.36 9.67
CA ILE A 50 -1.21 10.24 9.07
C ILE A 50 -1.23 11.61 9.76
N GLU A 51 -1.16 11.65 11.09
CA GLU A 51 -1.10 12.91 11.84
C GLU A 51 0.20 13.68 11.55
N ALA A 52 1.33 12.97 11.48
CA ALA A 52 2.61 13.56 11.11
C ALA A 52 2.61 14.13 9.68
N ASP A 53 1.93 13.47 8.74
CA ASP A 53 1.83 13.92 7.34
C ASP A 53 1.00 15.19 7.16
N ARG A 54 0.13 15.54 8.13
CA ARG A 54 -0.59 16.82 8.15
C ARG A 54 0.34 18.01 8.41
N VAL A 55 1.53 17.76 8.95
CA VAL A 55 2.54 18.81 9.14
C VAL A 55 2.99 19.33 7.77
N ARG A 56 2.99 20.66 7.62
CA ARG A 56 3.52 21.31 6.42
C ARG A 56 5.03 21.13 6.37
N LEU A 57 5.47 20.24 5.50
CA LEU A 57 6.88 19.97 5.21
C LEU A 57 7.19 20.36 3.76
N SER A 58 8.44 20.77 3.51
CA SER A 58 8.91 20.92 2.14
C SER A 58 8.93 19.58 1.42
N ARG A 59 8.97 19.61 0.08
CA ARG A 59 9.05 18.40 -0.74
C ARG A 59 10.31 17.60 -0.40
N GLU A 60 11.44 18.27 -0.20
CA GLU A 60 12.73 17.67 0.14
C GLU A 60 12.68 17.00 1.52
N ALA A 61 12.05 17.65 2.50
CA ALA A 61 11.90 17.10 3.84
C ALA A 61 11.03 15.83 3.83
N ARG A 62 9.90 15.85 3.10
CA ARG A 62 9.05 14.66 2.92
C ARG A 62 9.80 13.51 2.25
N PHE A 63 10.55 13.82 1.19
CA PHE A 63 11.34 12.82 0.47
C PHE A 63 12.43 12.21 1.36
N ALA A 64 13.11 13.02 2.17
CA ALA A 64 14.12 12.53 3.12
C ALA A 64 13.52 11.63 4.20
N LEU A 65 12.35 11.96 4.74
CA LEU A 65 11.63 11.11 5.70
C LEU A 65 11.22 9.77 5.07
N TRP A 66 10.69 9.80 3.85
CA TRP A 66 10.37 8.58 3.11
C TRP A 66 11.61 7.72 2.86
N GLN A 67 12.74 8.31 2.48
CA GLN A 67 13.99 7.57 2.34
C GLN A 67 14.46 6.94 3.65
N ARG A 68 14.32 7.65 4.79
CA ARG A 68 14.66 7.12 6.10
C ARG A 68 13.75 5.94 6.49
N GLN A 69 12.46 6.02 6.17
CA GLN A 69 11.52 4.91 6.35
C GLN A 69 11.98 3.67 5.58
N LEU A 70 12.41 3.85 4.33
CA LEU A 70 12.93 2.75 3.52
C LEU A 70 14.33 2.29 3.93
N ALA A 71 15.13 3.14 4.57
CA ALA A 71 16.46 2.80 5.02
C ALA A 71 16.47 1.71 6.10
N ALA A 72 15.37 1.55 6.83
CA ALA A 72 15.16 0.46 7.78
C ALA A 72 15.03 -0.93 7.11
N ALA A 73 14.85 -0.99 5.79
CA ALA A 73 14.79 -2.23 5.02
C ALA A 73 16.03 -2.44 4.14
N GLU A 74 16.47 -3.70 4.03
CA GLU A 74 17.53 -4.12 3.11
C GLU A 74 17.20 -3.75 1.64
N PRO A 75 18.19 -3.50 0.77
CA PRO A 75 17.96 -2.98 -0.58
C PRO A 75 17.01 -3.81 -1.46
N VAL A 76 17.09 -5.14 -1.38
CA VAL A 76 16.17 -6.05 -2.08
C VAL A 76 14.74 -5.87 -1.53
N SER A 77 14.64 -5.76 -0.22
CA SER A 77 13.41 -5.62 0.54
C SER A 77 12.75 -4.24 0.44
N ARG A 78 13.44 -3.19 -0.01
CA ARG A 78 12.85 -1.84 -0.13
C ARG A 78 11.71 -1.78 -1.15
N ALA A 79 11.91 -2.38 -2.31
CA ALA A 79 10.88 -2.36 -3.34
C ALA A 79 9.77 -3.36 -3.05
N GLU A 80 10.09 -4.48 -2.39
CA GLU A 80 9.09 -5.41 -1.86
C GLU A 80 8.27 -4.75 -0.74
N LEU A 81 8.91 -3.91 0.09
CA LEU A 81 8.25 -3.10 1.11
C LEU A 81 7.30 -2.08 0.48
N VAL A 82 7.76 -1.34 -0.55
CA VAL A 82 6.87 -0.42 -1.30
C VAL A 82 5.72 -1.18 -1.94
N LEU A 83 5.98 -2.34 -2.56
CA LEU A 83 4.94 -3.18 -3.14
C LEU A 83 3.93 -3.65 -2.08
N TRP A 84 4.42 -4.08 -0.91
CA TRP A 84 3.56 -4.47 0.22
C TRP A 84 2.73 -3.30 0.73
N GLN A 85 3.32 -2.10 0.88
CA GLN A 85 2.61 -0.88 1.29
C GLN A 85 1.49 -0.53 0.31
N VAL A 86 1.80 -0.51 -1.00
CA VAL A 86 0.82 -0.22 -2.05
C VAL A 86 -0.28 -1.27 -2.07
N ARG A 87 0.04 -2.56 -2.03
CA ARG A 87 -0.97 -3.63 -1.95
C ARG A 87 -1.86 -3.45 -0.74
N ARG A 88 -1.31 -3.18 0.44
CA ARG A 88 -2.10 -2.99 1.67
C ARG A 88 -3.03 -1.78 1.56
N ALA A 89 -2.58 -0.69 0.95
CA ALA A 89 -3.40 0.50 0.71
C ALA A 89 -4.48 0.29 -0.36
N CYS A 90 -4.17 -0.52 -1.39
CA CYS A 90 -5.05 -0.72 -2.55
C CYS A 90 -6.07 -1.85 -2.35
N VAL A 91 -5.75 -2.88 -1.57
CA VAL A 91 -6.63 -4.03 -1.28
C VAL A 91 -8.06 -3.65 -0.85
N PRO A 92 -8.30 -2.65 0.01
CA PRO A 92 -9.67 -2.29 0.37
C PRO A 92 -10.43 -1.58 -0.76
N LEU A 93 -9.75 -0.97 -1.75
CA LEU A 93 -10.40 -0.10 -2.74
C LEU A 93 -11.41 -0.85 -3.63
N PRO A 94 -11.13 -2.06 -4.16
CA PRO A 94 -12.13 -2.84 -4.88
C PRO A 94 -13.32 -3.26 -4.02
N ALA A 95 -13.15 -3.45 -2.71
CA ALA A 95 -14.25 -3.77 -1.81
C ALA A 95 -15.12 -2.54 -1.57
N LEU A 96 -14.50 -1.40 -1.25
CA LEU A 96 -15.18 -0.11 -1.07
C LEU A 96 -15.94 0.32 -2.34
N ALA A 97 -15.36 0.11 -3.53
CA ALA A 97 -16.03 0.42 -4.79
C ALA A 97 -17.24 -0.47 -5.10
N ARG A 98 -17.38 -1.61 -4.40
CA ARG A 98 -18.53 -2.53 -4.54
C ARG A 98 -19.60 -2.30 -3.46
N GLU A 99 -19.30 -1.50 -2.43
CA GLU A 99 -20.23 -1.19 -1.35
C GLU A 99 -21.26 -0.13 -1.79
N ASN A 100 -22.43 -0.60 -2.24
CA ASN A 100 -23.73 0.07 -2.20
C ASN A 100 -24.00 1.40 -2.91
N ARG A 101 -23.17 1.85 -3.85
CA ARG A 101 -23.53 2.68 -5.02
C ARG A 101 -22.27 2.90 -5.82
N THR A 102 -22.32 2.64 -7.13
CA THR A 102 -21.23 2.94 -8.07
C THR A 102 -21.08 4.45 -8.23
N ASP A 103 -20.69 5.12 -7.15
CA ASP A 103 -20.27 6.51 -7.20
C ASP A 103 -18.96 6.56 -8.00
N PRO A 104 -18.80 7.53 -8.92
CA PRO A 104 -17.63 7.55 -9.79
C PRO A 104 -16.31 7.70 -9.01
N ILE A 105 -16.32 8.33 -7.84
CA ILE A 105 -15.12 8.55 -7.02
C ILE A 105 -14.54 7.25 -6.42
N PRO A 106 -15.31 6.39 -5.72
CA PRO A 106 -14.84 5.07 -5.30
C PRO A 106 -14.32 4.20 -6.45
N LEU A 107 -15.00 4.22 -7.61
CA LEU A 107 -14.53 3.50 -8.81
C LEU A 107 -13.21 4.05 -9.34
N ALA A 108 -13.07 5.38 -9.40
CA ALA A 108 -11.84 6.02 -9.80
C ALA A 108 -10.67 5.63 -8.89
N ALA A 109 -10.90 5.65 -7.57
CA ALA A 109 -9.91 5.22 -6.59
C ALA A 109 -9.51 3.74 -6.76
N ALA A 110 -10.47 2.84 -6.96
CA ALA A 110 -10.19 1.43 -7.20
C ALA A 110 -9.33 1.20 -8.45
N HIS A 111 -9.70 1.81 -9.58
CA HIS A 111 -8.94 1.73 -10.82
C HIS A 111 -7.52 2.32 -10.69
N ALA A 112 -7.38 3.46 -10.00
CA ALA A 112 -6.07 4.05 -9.72
C ALA A 112 -5.21 3.13 -8.84
N GLY A 113 -5.80 2.50 -7.82
CA GLY A 113 -5.13 1.54 -6.96
C GLY A 113 -4.62 0.31 -7.71
N GLU A 114 -5.46 -0.30 -8.54
CA GLU A 114 -5.08 -1.45 -9.39
C GLU A 114 -3.95 -1.10 -10.36
N ALA A 115 -4.00 0.10 -10.97
CA ALA A 115 -2.94 0.58 -11.83
C ALA A 115 -1.61 0.78 -11.08
N LEU A 116 -1.63 1.43 -9.91
CA LEU A 116 -0.45 1.68 -9.10
C LEU A 116 0.20 0.38 -8.65
N GLN A 117 -0.59 -0.60 -8.20
CA GLN A 117 -0.08 -1.92 -7.88
C GLN A 117 0.63 -2.55 -9.09
N THR A 118 -0.01 -2.53 -10.26
CA THR A 118 0.56 -3.10 -11.49
C THR A 118 1.88 -2.42 -11.88
N LEU A 119 1.96 -1.08 -11.80
CA LEU A 119 3.16 -0.32 -12.12
C LEU A 119 4.33 -0.65 -11.17
N VAL A 120 4.06 -0.79 -9.87
CA VAL A 120 5.09 -1.17 -8.90
C VAL A 120 5.56 -2.59 -9.12
N GLU A 121 4.66 -3.53 -9.41
CA GLU A 121 5.02 -4.92 -9.74
C GLU A 121 5.89 -5.00 -10.99
N VAL A 122 5.58 -4.22 -12.03
CA VAL A 122 6.43 -4.09 -13.23
C VAL A 122 7.79 -3.51 -12.87
N GLY A 123 7.84 -2.41 -12.10
CA GLY A 123 9.10 -1.81 -11.67
C GLY A 123 9.99 -2.73 -10.84
N VAL A 124 9.40 -3.60 -10.02
CA VAL A 124 10.10 -4.67 -9.32
C VAL A 124 10.65 -5.69 -10.31
N ALA A 125 9.80 -6.18 -11.23
CA ALA A 125 10.17 -7.21 -12.21
C ALA A 125 11.24 -6.76 -13.21
N THR A 126 11.29 -5.47 -13.55
CA THR A 126 12.26 -4.91 -14.51
C THR A 126 13.47 -4.26 -13.84
N ARG A 127 13.68 -4.46 -12.53
CA ARG A 127 14.79 -3.82 -11.82
C ARG A 127 16.13 -4.25 -12.42
N GLY A 128 16.96 -3.28 -12.78
CA GLY A 128 18.27 -3.53 -13.38
C GLY A 128 18.22 -3.99 -14.84
N ALA A 129 17.07 -4.41 -15.37
CA ALA A 129 16.93 -4.89 -16.74
C ALA A 129 17.32 -3.82 -17.77
N VAL A 130 16.95 -2.55 -17.53
CA VAL A 130 17.36 -1.43 -18.40
C VAL A 130 18.88 -1.26 -18.42
N ALA A 131 19.52 -1.27 -17.25
CA ALA A 131 20.97 -1.11 -17.15
C ALA A 131 21.74 -2.30 -17.74
N ALA A 132 21.14 -3.50 -17.68
CA ALA A 132 21.69 -4.72 -18.25
C ALA A 132 21.38 -4.92 -19.74
N GLY A 133 20.56 -4.06 -20.36
CA GLY A 133 20.09 -4.25 -21.73
C GLY A 133 19.21 -5.48 -21.93
N ASP A 134 18.55 -5.97 -20.87
CA ASP A 134 17.69 -7.14 -20.91
C ASP A 134 16.31 -6.80 -21.50
N VAL A 135 16.27 -6.77 -22.84
CA VAL A 135 15.06 -6.50 -23.61
C VAL A 135 14.00 -7.58 -23.41
N GLY A 136 14.39 -8.83 -23.11
CA GLY A 136 13.45 -9.94 -22.89
C GLY A 136 12.58 -9.71 -21.66
N THR A 137 13.21 -9.36 -20.53
CA THR A 137 12.50 -9.02 -19.30
C THR A 137 11.60 -7.79 -19.47
N LEU A 138 12.07 -6.77 -20.20
CA LEU A 138 11.29 -5.57 -20.47
C LEU A 138 10.06 -5.86 -21.36
N ALA A 139 10.26 -6.61 -22.44
CA ALA A 139 9.19 -6.98 -23.37
C ALA A 139 8.10 -7.82 -22.69
N ALA A 140 8.48 -8.70 -21.76
CA ALA A 140 7.55 -9.52 -20.99
C ALA A 140 6.56 -8.69 -20.13
N GLN A 141 6.85 -7.42 -19.84
CA GLN A 141 5.97 -6.56 -19.04
C GLN A 141 5.06 -5.65 -19.88
N ALA A 142 5.15 -5.68 -21.22
CA ALA A 142 4.42 -4.76 -22.09
C ALA A 142 2.90 -4.79 -21.89
N GLU A 143 2.29 -5.98 -21.80
CA GLU A 143 0.84 -6.10 -21.58
C GLU A 143 0.41 -5.58 -20.20
N ARG A 144 1.23 -5.79 -19.17
CA ARG A 144 0.94 -5.28 -17.82
C ARG A 144 0.98 -3.76 -17.78
N LEU A 145 1.91 -3.14 -18.52
CA LEU A 145 1.94 -1.69 -18.69
C LEU A 145 0.71 -1.17 -19.45
N ARG A 146 0.25 -1.89 -20.49
CA ARG A 146 -0.98 -1.53 -21.20
C ARG A 146 -2.21 -1.63 -20.30
N GLU A 147 -2.30 -2.67 -19.47
CA GLU A 147 -3.40 -2.83 -18.52
C GLU A 147 -3.36 -1.74 -17.44
N ALA A 148 -2.20 -1.45 -16.86
CA ALA A 148 -2.06 -0.34 -15.91
C ALA A 148 -2.53 0.99 -16.52
N ARG A 149 -2.15 1.26 -17.77
CA ARG A 149 -2.61 2.46 -18.50
C ARG A 149 -4.12 2.47 -18.70
N LYS A 150 -4.73 1.34 -19.01
CA LYS A 150 -6.20 1.21 -19.17
C LYS A 150 -6.91 1.50 -17.85
N GLN A 151 -6.42 0.97 -16.74
CA GLN A 151 -6.95 1.24 -15.41
C GLN A 151 -6.82 2.73 -15.03
N LEU A 152 -5.66 3.36 -15.30
CA LEU A 152 -5.53 4.81 -15.10
C LEU A 152 -6.52 5.62 -15.95
N ARG A 153 -6.76 5.20 -17.20
CA ARG A 153 -7.77 5.85 -18.05
C ARG A 153 -9.16 5.74 -17.43
N ALA A 154 -9.57 4.55 -17.01
CA ALA A 154 -10.85 4.36 -16.34
C ALA A 154 -10.96 5.20 -15.05
N ALA A 155 -9.87 5.39 -14.31
CA ALA A 155 -9.85 6.26 -13.14
C ALA A 155 -10.11 7.74 -13.50
N LEU A 156 -9.48 8.22 -14.58
CA LEU A 156 -9.70 9.56 -15.11
C LEU A 156 -11.13 9.72 -15.61
N ASP A 157 -11.62 8.79 -16.42
CA ASP A 157 -12.97 8.85 -16.99
C ASP A 157 -14.05 8.90 -15.90
N ASN A 158 -13.87 8.17 -14.80
CA ASN A 158 -14.77 8.24 -13.64
C ASN A 158 -14.63 9.56 -12.84
N THR A 159 -13.44 10.15 -12.80
CA THR A 159 -13.25 11.47 -12.18
C THR A 159 -13.92 12.55 -13.01
N ASP A 160 -13.76 12.50 -14.33
CA ASP A 160 -14.38 13.41 -15.29
C ASP A 160 -15.91 13.30 -15.22
N LEU A 161 -16.46 12.08 -15.14
CA LEU A 161 -17.89 11.86 -14.90
C LEU A 161 -18.38 12.59 -13.63
N MET A 162 -17.62 12.54 -12.53
CA MET A 162 -18.00 13.26 -11.31
C MET A 162 -17.93 14.78 -11.51
N LEU A 163 -16.92 15.29 -12.22
CA LEU A 163 -16.80 16.71 -12.55
C LEU A 163 -17.98 17.18 -13.41
N ASP A 164 -18.38 16.40 -14.40
CA ASP A 164 -19.53 16.68 -15.26
C ASP A 164 -20.83 16.66 -14.45
N LEU A 165 -21.02 15.68 -13.56
CA LEU A 165 -22.16 15.64 -12.65
C LEU A 165 -22.21 16.90 -11.78
N LEU A 166 -21.08 17.32 -11.19
CA LEU A 166 -21.01 18.53 -10.38
C LEU A 166 -21.27 19.80 -11.19
N GLY A 167 -20.77 19.88 -12.44
CA GLY A 167 -21.02 21.00 -13.34
C GLY A 167 -22.44 21.04 -13.91
N SER A 168 -23.14 19.91 -13.96
CA SER A 168 -24.55 19.82 -14.38
C SER A 168 -25.55 20.26 -13.31
N VAL A 169 -25.09 20.34 -12.05
CA VAL A 169 -25.83 20.93 -10.94
C VAL A 169 -25.41 22.40 -10.86
N ASP A 170 -25.97 23.25 -11.73
CA ASP A 170 -25.88 24.71 -11.54
C ASP A 170 -26.41 25.05 -10.13
N LEU A 171 -25.52 25.48 -9.23
CA LEU A 171 -25.84 26.12 -7.94
C LEU A 171 -25.89 27.64 -8.11
#